data_AF-A0A6V7IX39-F1
#
_entry.id   AF-A0A6V7IX39-F1
#
_cell.length_a   1.000
_cell.length_b   1.000
_cell.length_c   1.000
_cell.angle_alpha   90.00
_cell.angle_beta   90.00
_cell.angle_gamma   90.00
#
_symmetry.space_group_name_H-M   'P 1'
#
loop_
_entity.id
_entity.type
_entity.pdbx_description
1 polymer ?
#
loop_
_entity_poly.entity_id
_entity_poly.type
_entity_poly.pdbx_seq_one_letter_code
_entity_poly.pdbx_strand_id
1 'polypeptide(L)'
;GLNYIAGLLLLVTKNEETAFWLLKVLIENILPDYYTPTMAGLLTDIDVLAELVKLKIPDVYNHVTSLGLPWAVITTKWFICLFAEVLPIE
;
A
#
# COMPACT_ATOMS: atom_id res chain seq x y z
N GLY A 1 -6.54 2.97 -5.73
CA GLY A 1 -6.20 2.45 -4.40
C GLY A 1 -7.29 2.79 -3.42
N LEU A 2 -7.48 4.09 -3.15
CA LEU A 2 -8.42 4.56 -2.14
C LEU A 2 -9.87 4.07 -2.31
N ASN A 3 -10.34 3.91 -3.55
CA ASN A 3 -11.65 3.36 -3.87
C ASN A 3 -11.85 1.93 -3.35
N TYR A 4 -10.82 1.08 -3.38
CA TYR A 4 -10.90 -0.29 -2.87
C TYR A 4 -10.96 -0.32 -1.35
N ILE A 5 -10.19 0.54 -0.69
CA ILE A 5 -10.20 0.70 0.77
C ILE A 5 -11.57 1.19 1.23
N ALA A 6 -12.12 2.21 0.55
CA ALA A 6 -13.48 2.69 0.82
C ALA A 6 -14.53 1.59 0.64
N GLY A 7 -14.43 0.80 -0.43
CA GLY A 7 -15.31 -0.35 -0.69
C GLY A 7 -15.23 -1.41 0.41
N LEU A 8 -14.03 -1.74 0.88
CA LEU A 8 -13.83 -2.69 1.99
C LEU A 8 -14.41 -2.16 3.30
N LEU A 9 -14.17 -0.89 3.62
CA LEU A 9 -14.73 -0.25 4.81
C LEU A 9 -16.26 -0.28 4.77
N LEU A 10 -16.88 0.04 3.62
CA LEU A 10 -18.33 -0.03 3.44
C LEU A 10 -18.88 -1.45 3.62
N LEU A 11 -18.19 -2.46 3.08
CA LEU A 11 -18.57 -3.86 3.20
C LEU A 11 -18.59 -4.30 4.67
N VAL A 12 -17.60 -3.89 5.46
CA VAL A 12 -17.42 -4.28 6.85
C VAL A 12 -18.36 -3.50 7.77
N THR A 13 -18.45 -2.17 7.63
CA THR A 13 -19.26 -1.34 8.53
C THR A 13 -20.75 -1.42 8.23
N LYS A 14 -21.12 -1.69 6.97
CA LYS A 14 -22.51 -1.60 6.46
C LYS A 14 -23.17 -0.24 6.76
N ASN A 15 -22.37 0.80 6.94
CA ASN A 15 -22.81 2.15 7.27
C ASN A 15 -21.86 3.16 6.60
N GLU A 16 -22.43 4.02 5.74
CA GLU A 16 -21.67 4.97 4.93
C GLU A 16 -20.94 6.02 5.76
N GLU A 17 -21.62 6.62 6.73
CA GLU A 17 -21.04 7.65 7.59
C GLU A 17 -19.84 7.11 8.39
N THR A 18 -19.99 5.91 8.96
CA THR A 18 -18.91 5.24 9.68
C THR A 18 -17.74 4.94 8.77
N ALA A 19 -17.98 4.42 7.57
CA ALA A 19 -16.93 4.14 6.60
C ALA A 19 -16.19 5.43 6.18
N PHE A 20 -16.91 6.54 5.99
CA PHE A 20 -16.34 7.83 5.67
C PHE A 20 -15.41 8.33 6.78
N TRP A 21 -15.87 8.33 8.03
CA TRP A 21 -15.06 8.80 9.15
C TRP A 21 -13.83 7.93 9.39
N LEU A 22 -13.95 6.61 9.22
CA LEU A 22 -12.80 5.70 9.28
C LEU A 22 -11.80 5.99 8.15
N LEU A 23 -12.28 6.18 6.92
CA LEU A 23 -11.41 6.51 5.78
C LEU A 23 -10.68 7.84 6.00
N LYS A 24 -11.36 8.84 6.55
CA LYS A 24 -10.76 10.13 6.90
C LYS A 24 -9.62 9.97 7.89
N VAL A 25 -9.86 9.28 9.01
CA VAL A 25 -8.82 9.03 10.03
C VAL A 25 -7.66 8.22 9.46
N LEU A 26 -7.94 7.22 8.62
CA LEU A 26 -6.92 6.41 7.97
C LEU A 26 -5.98 7.25 7.09
N ILE A 27 -6.53 8.15 6.27
CA ILE A 27 -5.72 8.99 5.37
C ILE A 27 -5.04 10.11 6.15
N GLU A 28 -5.73 10.80 7.06
CA GLU A 28 -5.21 12.03 7.68
C GLU A 28 -4.32 11.76 8.90
N ASN A 29 -4.57 10.68 9.64
CA ASN A 29 -3.89 10.41 10.92
C ASN A 29 -2.92 9.23 10.84
N ILE A 30 -3.28 8.17 10.09
CA ILE A 30 -2.45 6.95 10.02
C ILE A 30 -1.48 7.00 8.84
N LEU A 31 -1.94 7.50 7.68
CA LEU A 31 -1.17 7.50 6.43
C LEU A 31 -1.10 8.89 5.77
N PRO A 32 -0.69 9.95 6.52
CA PRO A 32 -0.77 11.35 6.06
C PRO A 32 -0.06 11.61 4.74
N ASP A 33 1.02 10.87 4.45
CA ASP A 33 1.88 11.09 3.29
C ASP A 33 1.68 10.08 2.13
N TYR A 34 0.69 9.18 2.21
CA TYR A 34 0.51 8.13 1.19
C TYR A 34 -0.29 8.58 -0.02
N TYR A 35 -1.35 9.37 0.20
CA TYR A 35 -2.30 9.78 -0.84
C TYR A 35 -2.11 11.23 -1.29
N THR A 36 -0.91 11.77 -1.10
CA THR A 36 -0.49 13.10 -1.57
C THR A 36 -0.03 13.03 -3.03
N PRO A 37 0.08 14.16 -3.76
CA PRO A 37 0.62 14.16 -5.13
C PRO A 37 2.04 13.59 -5.24
N THR A 38 2.84 13.71 -4.18
CA THR A 38 4.22 13.18 -4.13
C THR A 38 4.29 11.75 -3.62
N MET A 39 3.27 11.29 -2.89
CA MET A 39 3.20 9.94 -2.30
C MET A 39 4.46 9.58 -1.48
N ALA A 40 5.03 10.55 -0.76
CA ALA A 40 6.32 10.38 -0.09
C ALA A 40 6.33 9.21 0.91
N GLY A 41 5.25 9.01 1.67
CA GLY A 41 5.12 7.89 2.61
C GLY A 41 5.10 6.55 1.90
N LEU A 42 4.34 6.44 0.81
CA LEU A 42 4.27 5.24 -0.01
C LEU A 42 5.63 4.85 -0.60
N LEU A 43 6.35 5.81 -1.18
CA LEU A 43 7.66 5.56 -1.77
C LEU A 43 8.69 5.15 -0.70
N THR A 44 8.64 5.79 0.47
CA THR A 44 9.48 5.42 1.62
C THR A 44 9.27 3.95 2.01
N ASP A 45 8.01 3.52 2.10
CA ASP A 45 7.66 2.12 2.43
C ASP A 45 8.13 1.12 1.38
N ILE A 46 8.05 1.49 0.10
CA ILE A 46 8.55 0.68 -1.01
C ILE A 46 10.06 0.48 -0.90
N ASP A 47 10.80 1.54 -0.57
CA ASP A 47 12.26 1.49 -0.38
C ASP A 47 12.63 0.66 0.85
N VAL A 48 11.89 0.80 1.95
CA VAL A 48 12.06 -0.04 3.15
C VAL A 48 11.82 -1.51 2.81
N LEU A 49 10.76 -1.84 2.07
CA LEU A 49 10.51 -3.21 1.63
C LEU A 49 11.65 -3.73 0.76
N ALA A 50 12.16 -2.94 -0.18
CA ALA A 50 13.27 -3.32 -1.05
C ALA A 50 14.52 -3.68 -0.23
N GLU A 51 14.89 -2.85 0.76
CA GLU A 51 16.02 -3.14 1.65
C GLU A 51 15.76 -4.36 2.55
N LEU A 52 14.53 -4.57 3.01
CA LEU A 52 14.18 -5.80 3.74
C LEU A 52 14.34 -7.05 2.87
N VAL A 53 13.90 -7.02 1.60
CA VAL A 53 14.07 -8.14 0.66
C VAL A 53 15.55 -8.38 0.38
N LYS A 54 16.35 -7.33 0.22
CA LYS A 54 17.81 -7.44 0.07
C LYS A 54 18.46 -8.17 1.25
N LEU A 55 18.04 -7.87 2.48
CA LEU A 55 18.61 -8.47 3.68
C LEU A 55 18.11 -9.89 3.93
N LYS A 56 16.85 -10.19 3.61
CA LYS A 56 16.20 -11.47 3.97
C LYS A 56 16.21 -12.49 2.85
N ILE A 57 16.08 -12.04 1.60
CA ILE A 57 15.96 -12.89 0.40
C ILE A 57 16.79 -12.25 -0.74
N PRO A 58 18.13 -12.17 -0.59
CA PRO A 58 19.01 -11.43 -1.49
C PRO A 58 18.93 -11.91 -2.94
N ASP A 59 18.65 -13.20 -3.17
CA ASP A 59 18.52 -13.77 -4.52
C ASP A 59 17.36 -13.12 -5.29
N VAL A 60 16.23 -12.89 -4.62
CA VAL A 60 15.08 -12.19 -5.22
C VAL A 60 15.44 -10.73 -5.48
N TYR A 61 16.11 -10.07 -4.54
CA TYR A 61 16.52 -8.69 -4.71
C TYR A 61 17.43 -8.50 -5.93
N ASN A 62 18.44 -9.36 -6.05
CA ASN A 62 19.39 -9.35 -7.15
C ASN A 62 18.70 -9.66 -8.47
N HIS A 63 17.74 -10.60 -8.49
CA HIS A 63 16.98 -10.92 -9.69
C HIS A 63 16.17 -9.72 -10.18
N VAL A 64 15.37 -9.10 -9.31
CA VAL A 64 14.58 -7.90 -9.66
C VAL A 64 15.49 -6.77 -10.14
N THR A 65 16.60 -6.53 -9.45
CA THR A 65 17.59 -5.51 -9.83
C THR A 65 18.23 -5.80 -11.19
N SER A 66 18.55 -7.07 -11.48
CA SER A 66 19.16 -7.47 -12.76
C SER A 66 18.24 -7.25 -13.96
N LEU A 67 16.93 -7.27 -13.76
CA LEU A 67 15.92 -6.96 -14.77
C LEU A 67 15.78 -5.43 -15.01
N GLY A 68 16.44 -4.59 -14.20
CA GLY A 68 16.33 -3.13 -14.26
C GLY A 68 14.96 -2.60 -13.85
N LEU A 69 14.16 -3.40 -13.15
CA LEU A 69 12.80 -3.03 -12.75
C LEU A 69 12.83 -2.27 -11.41
N PRO A 70 12.23 -1.07 -11.33
CA PRO A 70 12.01 -0.41 -10.05
C PRO A 70 11.07 -1.23 -9.18
N TRP A 71 11.39 -1.34 -7.88
CA TRP A 71 10.55 -2.03 -6.88
C TRP A 71 9.11 -1.53 -6.87
N ALA A 72 8.92 -0.22 -7.08
CA ALA A 72 7.62 0.41 -7.16
C ALA A 72 6.69 -0.25 -8.20
N VAL A 73 7.22 -0.76 -9.32
CA VAL A 73 6.39 -1.41 -10.36
C VAL A 73 5.68 -2.64 -9.79
N ILE A 74 6.32 -3.37 -8.89
CA ILE A 74 5.81 -4.62 -8.32
C ILE A 74 4.92 -4.32 -7.11
N THR A 75 5.35 -3.39 -6.25
CA THR A 75 4.81 -3.26 -4.89
C THR A 75 3.85 -2.09 -4.72
N THR A 76 3.79 -1.14 -5.65
CA THR A 76 2.89 0.04 -5.54
C THR A 76 1.45 -0.39 -5.31
N LYS A 77 0.95 -1.38 -6.09
CA LYS A 77 -0.43 -1.84 -5.96
C LYS A 77 -0.75 -2.42 -4.57
N TRP A 78 0.24 -3.04 -3.93
CA TRP A 78 0.08 -3.60 -2.59
C TRP A 78 -0.15 -2.49 -1.57
N PHE A 79 0.74 -1.50 -1.54
CA PHE A 79 0.69 -0.43 -0.54
C PHE A 79 -0.40 0.61 -0.83
N ILE A 80 -0.60 1.02 -2.09
CA ILE A 80 -1.62 2.05 -2.43
C ILE A 80 -3.06 1.57 -2.20
N CYS A 81 -3.28 0.25 -2.17
CA CYS A 81 -4.57 -0.36 -1.86
C CYS A 81 -4.62 -0.93 -0.44
N LEU A 82 -3.57 -0.75 0.37
CA LEU A 82 -3.41 -1.39 1.69
C LEU A 82 -3.74 -2.89 1.67
N PHE A 83 -3.25 -3.57 0.63
CA PHE A 83 -3.45 -4.98 0.36
C PHE A 83 -4.90 -5.42 0.08
N ALA A 84 -5.89 -4.52 0.16
CA ALA A 84 -7.32 -4.83 0.03
C ALA A 84 -7.72 -5.43 -1.34
N GLU A 85 -6.91 -5.23 -2.38
CA GLU A 85 -7.16 -5.75 -3.73
C GLU A 85 -6.27 -6.96 -4.08
N VAL A 86 -5.26 -7.28 -3.26
CA VAL A 86 -4.23 -8.28 -3.60
C VAL A 86 -4.21 -9.47 -2.66
N LEU A 87 -4.78 -9.34 -1.47
CA LEU A 87 -4.97 -10.46 -0.54
C LEU A 87 -6.47 -10.82 -0.46
N PRO A 88 -6.81 -12.11 -0.22
CA PRO A 88 -8.18 -12.53 0.06
C PRO A 88 -8.75 -11.84 1.31
N ILE A 89 -10.06 -11.60 1.34
CA ILE A 89 -10.81 -10.94 2.44
C ILE A 89 -11.15 -11.93 3.59
N GLU A 90 -10.41 -13.05 3.70
CA GLU A 90 -10.70 -14.15 4.64
C GLU A 90 -10.69 -13.73 6.12
#